data_AF-A0A5J5J753-F1
#
_entry.id   AF-A0A5J5J753-F1
#
_cell.length_a   1.000
_cell.length_b   1.000
_cell.length_c   1.000
_cell.angle_alpha   90.00
_cell.angle_beta   90.00
_cell.angle_gamma   90.00
#
_symmetry.space_group_name_H-M   'P 1'
#
loop_
_entity.id
_entity.type
_entity.pdbx_description
1 polymer ?
#
loop_
_entity_poly.entity_id
_entity_poly.type
_entity_poly.pdbx_seq_one_letter_code
_entity_poly.pdbx_strand_id
1 'polypeptide(L)'
;MEIRGPMQLPALREDIELETLDGLRLVGELARPVLAEPVATLVTLHPLPTAGGFMDSHIFRKAAARLPALADLAVLRFNTRGTASPRGVSDGAFDGGRAEAFDVAAAMDFVRERDLPHPWIVGWSFGTELALKYGRDHDIEGAILLSPPLHRATDVDIAAWDGDRRRLIALIPEFDDYLRPDAAAERFASVPEAVLIPVEGGKHLWVGEQQTRRVLTEIVAAVNPAALPLPTEWDE
;
A
#
# COMPACT_ATOMS: atom_id res chain seq x y z
N MET A 1 -7.54 -11.92 -23.36
CA MET A 1 -6.20 -12.40 -22.90
C MET A 1 -6.20 -12.56 -21.38
N GLU A 2 -5.71 -13.67 -20.81
CA GLU A 2 -5.74 -13.89 -19.35
C GLU A 2 -4.85 -12.89 -18.59
N ILE A 3 -5.40 -12.23 -17.57
CA ILE A 3 -4.70 -11.30 -16.69
C ILE A 3 -3.89 -12.07 -15.65
N ARG A 4 -2.59 -12.19 -15.89
CA ARG A 4 -1.64 -12.87 -15.01
C ARG A 4 -0.21 -12.36 -15.17
N GLY A 5 0.64 -12.70 -14.20
CA GLY A 5 2.08 -12.46 -14.30
C GLY A 5 2.43 -10.97 -14.43
N PRO A 6 3.33 -10.57 -15.35
CA PRO A 6 3.77 -9.19 -15.51
C PRO A 6 2.87 -8.32 -16.40
N MET A 7 1.68 -8.81 -16.80
CA MET A 7 0.78 -8.09 -17.71
C MET A 7 0.50 -6.67 -17.20
N GLN A 8 0.68 -5.70 -18.10
CA GLN A 8 0.36 -4.30 -17.89
C GLN A 8 -0.88 -3.95 -18.71
N LEU A 9 -1.91 -3.47 -18.02
CA LEU A 9 -3.11 -2.95 -18.64
C LEU A 9 -2.96 -1.44 -18.92
N PRO A 10 -3.80 -0.88 -19.80
CA PRO A 10 -3.76 0.55 -20.11
C PRO A 10 -3.81 1.42 -18.85
N ALA A 11 -2.83 2.29 -18.69
CA ALA A 11 -2.80 3.31 -17.63
C ALA A 11 -1.88 4.46 -18.08
N LEU A 12 -2.19 5.67 -17.66
CA LEU A 12 -1.28 6.81 -17.75
C LEU A 12 -0.24 6.66 -16.65
N ARG A 13 1.05 6.55 -17.01
CA ARG A 13 2.15 6.35 -16.07
C ARG A 13 3.11 7.54 -16.15
N GLU A 14 3.38 8.13 -15.01
CA GLU A 14 4.20 9.32 -14.84
C GLU A 14 5.28 8.99 -13.81
N ASP A 15 6.54 9.09 -14.19
CA ASP A 15 7.65 9.13 -13.23
C ASP A 15 7.57 10.45 -12.47
N ILE A 16 7.68 10.38 -11.15
CA ILE A 16 7.53 11.54 -10.27
C ILE A 16 8.71 11.63 -9.30
N GLU A 17 8.89 12.81 -8.74
CA GLU A 17 9.77 13.05 -7.61
C GLU A 17 8.97 13.71 -6.49
N LEU A 18 9.26 13.33 -5.25
CA LEU A 18 8.68 13.91 -4.05
C LEU A 18 9.79 14.65 -3.30
N GLU A 19 9.51 15.86 -2.81
CA GLU A 19 10.43 16.61 -1.96
C GLU A 19 9.96 16.53 -0.51
N THR A 20 10.81 16.04 0.38
CA THR A 20 10.49 15.95 1.81
C THR A 20 10.78 17.27 2.52
N LEU A 21 10.11 17.49 3.65
CA LEU A 21 10.35 18.68 4.49
C LEU A 21 11.79 18.78 5.02
N ASP A 22 12.50 17.65 5.12
CA ASP A 22 13.91 17.59 5.48
C ASP A 22 14.87 17.68 4.26
N GLY A 23 14.35 18.02 3.08
CA GLY A 23 15.12 18.37 1.88
C GLY A 23 15.64 17.18 1.08
N LEU A 24 15.00 16.02 1.19
CA LEU A 24 15.33 14.83 0.40
C LEU A 24 14.42 14.72 -0.81
N ARG A 25 14.98 14.23 -1.92
CA ARG A 25 14.24 13.87 -3.11
C ARG A 25 13.98 12.36 -3.12
N LEU A 26 12.71 11.97 -3.22
CA LEU A 26 12.29 10.57 -3.33
C LEU A 26 11.79 10.29 -4.75
N VAL A 27 12.13 9.13 -5.30
CA VAL A 27 11.68 8.72 -6.64
C VAL A 27 10.39 7.90 -6.57
N GLY A 28 9.49 8.09 -7.53
CA GLY A 28 8.21 7.38 -7.59
C GLY A 28 7.59 7.24 -8.97
N GLU A 29 6.41 6.63 -9.02
CA GLU A 29 5.53 6.56 -10.18
C GLU A 29 4.08 6.80 -9.74
N LEU A 30 3.36 7.60 -10.52
CA LEU A 30 1.91 7.70 -10.46
C LEU A 30 1.29 6.98 -11.67
N ALA A 31 0.46 5.96 -11.42
CA ALA A 31 -0.35 5.29 -12.43
C ALA A 31 -1.83 5.70 -12.30
N ARG A 32 -2.47 6.11 -13.40
CA ARG A 32 -3.86 6.57 -13.44
C ARG A 32 -4.68 5.91 -14.55
N PRO A 33 -6.01 5.80 -14.40
CA PRO A 33 -6.88 5.29 -15.47
C PRO A 33 -6.74 6.14 -16.74
N VAL A 34 -6.91 5.53 -17.91
CA VAL A 34 -6.83 6.23 -19.21
C VAL A 34 -8.18 6.83 -19.61
N LEU A 35 -9.27 6.12 -19.27
CA LEU A 35 -10.60 6.37 -19.82
C LEU A 35 -11.56 7.05 -18.83
N ALA A 36 -11.14 7.23 -17.58
CA ALA A 36 -11.94 7.80 -16.50
C ALA A 36 -11.06 8.60 -15.53
N GLU A 37 -11.68 9.47 -14.75
CA GLU A 37 -11.04 10.04 -13.57
C GLU A 37 -10.94 8.96 -12.48
N PRO A 38 -9.85 8.93 -11.69
CA PRO A 38 -9.73 7.96 -10.61
C PRO A 38 -10.84 8.16 -9.57
N VAL A 39 -11.44 7.09 -9.09
CA VAL A 39 -12.43 7.17 -8.00
C VAL A 39 -11.79 7.25 -6.62
N ALA A 40 -10.56 6.77 -6.50
CA ALA A 40 -9.75 6.80 -5.28
C ALA A 40 -8.27 6.59 -5.61
N THR A 41 -7.39 6.86 -4.63
CA THR A 41 -5.94 6.80 -4.80
C THR A 41 -5.30 5.88 -3.78
N LEU A 42 -4.54 4.88 -4.25
CA LEU A 42 -3.72 4.03 -3.39
C LEU A 42 -2.33 4.64 -3.24
N VAL A 43 -1.97 5.05 -2.02
CA VAL A 43 -0.62 5.51 -1.66
C VAL A 43 0.12 4.33 -1.04
N THR A 44 1.11 3.78 -1.74
CA THR A 44 1.74 2.52 -1.34
C THR A 44 3.01 2.73 -0.53
N LEU A 45 3.15 2.03 0.61
CA LEU A 45 4.35 2.02 1.45
C LEU A 45 4.99 0.63 1.37
N HIS A 46 6.18 0.55 0.77
CA HIS A 46 6.83 -0.72 0.40
C HIS A 46 7.40 -1.51 1.58
N PRO A 47 7.69 -2.82 1.38
CA PRO A 47 8.41 -3.65 2.34
C PRO A 47 9.80 -3.13 2.68
N LEU A 48 10.43 -3.73 3.67
CA LEU A 48 11.68 -3.27 4.27
C LEU A 48 12.79 -3.05 3.20
N PRO A 49 13.32 -1.82 3.05
CA PRO A 49 14.36 -1.52 2.05
C PRO A 49 15.60 -2.40 2.18
N THR A 50 16.06 -2.60 3.41
CA THR A 50 17.28 -3.37 3.71
C THR A 50 17.14 -4.88 3.43
N ALA A 51 15.92 -5.37 3.19
CA ALA A 51 15.63 -6.73 2.75
C ALA A 51 15.26 -6.81 1.25
N GLY A 52 15.55 -5.75 0.49
CA GLY A 52 15.26 -5.67 -0.94
C GLY A 52 13.82 -5.25 -1.28
N GLY A 53 13.10 -4.65 -0.33
CA GLY A 53 11.79 -4.03 -0.59
C GLY A 53 11.93 -2.66 -1.27
N PHE A 54 11.08 -2.40 -2.26
CA PHE A 54 11.02 -1.12 -2.99
C PHE A 54 9.66 -0.97 -3.66
N MET A 55 9.39 0.17 -4.31
CA MET A 55 8.07 0.50 -4.87
C MET A 55 7.53 -0.48 -5.94
N ASP A 56 8.40 -1.24 -6.63
CA ASP A 56 8.00 -2.29 -7.60
C ASP A 56 7.94 -3.71 -6.98
N SER A 57 7.85 -3.82 -5.65
CA SER A 57 7.48 -5.06 -4.99
C SER A 57 6.21 -5.63 -5.62
N HIS A 58 6.13 -6.94 -5.82
CA HIS A 58 5.25 -7.49 -6.86
C HIS A 58 3.75 -7.25 -6.67
N ILE A 59 3.26 -7.02 -5.45
CA ILE A 59 1.88 -6.62 -5.22
C ILE A 59 1.66 -5.20 -5.76
N PHE A 60 2.47 -4.23 -5.36
CA PHE A 60 2.33 -2.84 -5.79
C PHE A 60 2.61 -2.65 -7.27
N ARG A 61 3.59 -3.36 -7.84
CA ARG A 61 3.81 -3.37 -9.29
C ARG A 61 2.58 -3.87 -10.04
N LYS A 62 1.92 -4.92 -9.55
CA LYS A 62 0.70 -5.44 -10.19
C LYS A 62 -0.52 -4.57 -9.92
N ALA A 63 -0.59 -3.92 -8.77
CA ALA A 63 -1.63 -2.92 -8.47
C ALA A 63 -1.57 -1.78 -9.50
N ALA A 64 -0.41 -1.13 -9.66
CA ALA A 64 -0.23 -0.07 -10.66
C ALA A 64 -0.32 -0.55 -12.12
N ALA A 65 -0.03 -1.84 -12.37
CA ALA A 65 -0.17 -2.43 -13.69
C ALA A 65 -1.63 -2.71 -14.07
N ARG A 66 -2.54 -2.90 -13.11
CA ARG A 66 -3.86 -3.49 -13.36
C ARG A 66 -5.03 -2.64 -12.84
N LEU A 67 -4.96 -2.17 -11.60
CA LEU A 67 -6.09 -1.48 -10.95
C LEU A 67 -6.52 -0.16 -11.61
N PRO A 68 -5.64 0.61 -12.28
CA PRO A 68 -6.09 1.75 -13.07
C PRO A 68 -7.11 1.37 -14.16
N ALA A 69 -6.95 0.20 -14.79
CA ALA A 69 -7.85 -0.26 -15.85
C ALA A 69 -9.03 -1.09 -15.32
N LEU A 70 -8.84 -1.83 -14.23
CA LEU A 70 -9.84 -2.77 -13.72
C LEU A 70 -10.78 -2.18 -12.67
N ALA A 71 -10.38 -1.08 -12.01
CA ALA A 71 -11.11 -0.56 -10.86
C ALA A 71 -11.10 0.98 -10.79
N ASP A 72 -10.64 1.66 -11.84
CA ASP A 72 -10.51 3.12 -11.91
C ASP A 72 -9.75 3.72 -10.71
N LEU A 73 -8.71 3.02 -10.24
CA LEU A 73 -7.89 3.47 -9.11
C LEU A 73 -6.59 4.12 -9.57
N ALA A 74 -6.28 5.30 -9.03
CA ALA A 74 -4.92 5.82 -9.09
C ALA A 74 -4.02 5.04 -8.13
N VAL A 75 -2.77 4.81 -8.53
CA VAL A 75 -1.78 4.11 -7.69
C VAL A 75 -0.51 4.95 -7.66
N LEU A 76 -0.25 5.56 -6.51
CA LEU A 76 0.96 6.30 -6.19
C LEU A 76 1.94 5.37 -5.47
N ARG A 77 3.11 5.15 -6.06
CA ARG A 77 4.16 4.33 -5.49
C ARG A 77 5.45 5.11 -5.49
N PHE A 78 6.20 5.03 -4.41
CA PHE A 78 7.46 5.73 -4.27
C PHE A 78 8.42 4.92 -3.40
N ASN A 79 9.70 5.20 -3.54
CA ASN A 79 10.75 4.64 -2.71
C ASN A 79 10.99 5.55 -1.51
N THR A 80 10.93 5.01 -0.29
CA THR A 80 11.36 5.73 0.91
C THR A 80 12.85 6.05 0.84
N ARG A 81 13.30 7.01 1.66
CA ARG A 81 14.69 7.47 1.75
C ARG A 81 15.72 6.34 1.70
N GLY A 82 16.78 6.55 0.91
CA GLY A 82 17.87 5.59 0.69
C GLY A 82 17.52 4.33 -0.10
N THR A 83 16.27 4.14 -0.55
CA THR A 83 15.86 2.95 -1.30
C THR A 83 16.24 3.08 -2.77
N ALA A 84 16.88 2.04 -3.31
CA ALA A 84 17.24 1.93 -4.72
C ALA A 84 16.27 1.02 -5.49
N SER A 85 15.97 1.39 -6.74
CA SER A 85 15.16 0.60 -7.66
C SER A 85 15.61 0.82 -9.11
N PRO A 86 15.05 0.10 -10.10
CA PRO A 86 15.31 0.39 -11.51
C PRO A 86 15.01 1.84 -11.95
N ARG A 87 14.18 2.58 -11.20
CA ARG A 87 13.85 3.99 -11.49
C ARG A 87 14.79 5.00 -10.83
N GLY A 88 15.82 4.53 -10.15
CA GLY A 88 16.78 5.38 -9.44
C GLY A 88 16.77 5.16 -7.93
N VAL A 89 17.47 6.06 -7.24
CA VAL A 89 17.71 6.01 -5.80
C VAL A 89 17.08 7.24 -5.16
N SER A 90 16.23 7.03 -4.16
CA SER A 90 15.76 8.12 -3.28
C SER A 90 16.91 8.57 -2.39
N ASP A 91 17.04 9.88 -2.20
CA ASP A 91 18.13 10.44 -1.40
C ASP A 91 18.03 10.03 0.09
N GLY A 92 19.08 10.31 0.85
CA GLY A 92 19.16 9.98 2.29
C GLY A 92 19.48 8.51 2.56
N ALA A 93 19.06 8.03 3.74
CA ALA A 93 19.31 6.67 4.20
C ALA A 93 18.14 6.18 5.06
N PHE A 94 17.91 4.86 5.05
CA PHE A 94 16.94 4.20 5.91
C PHE A 94 17.20 4.52 7.39
N ASP A 95 16.17 4.98 8.10
CA ASP A 95 16.25 5.41 9.50
C ASP A 95 15.48 4.48 10.47
N GLY A 96 14.93 3.38 9.96
CA GLY A 96 14.21 2.44 10.81
C GLY A 96 12.78 2.84 11.11
N GLY A 97 12.20 3.77 10.37
CA GLY A 97 10.80 4.13 10.39
C GLY A 97 10.46 5.40 11.16
N ARG A 98 11.44 6.20 11.61
CA ARG A 98 11.19 7.50 12.25
C ARG A 98 11.27 8.62 11.24
N ALA A 99 12.39 8.78 10.56
CA ALA A 99 12.52 9.82 9.55
C ALA A 99 11.68 9.55 8.30
N GLU A 100 11.31 8.30 8.03
CA GLU A 100 10.32 7.94 7.00
C GLU A 100 8.94 8.61 7.20
N ALA A 101 8.66 9.20 8.37
CA ALA A 101 7.50 10.08 8.57
C ALA A 101 7.48 11.24 7.56
N PHE A 102 8.63 11.84 7.26
CA PHE A 102 8.72 12.92 6.27
C PHE A 102 8.48 12.40 4.85
N ASP A 103 8.80 11.13 4.59
CA ASP A 103 8.57 10.50 3.28
C ASP A 103 7.07 10.27 3.05
N VAL A 104 6.37 9.78 4.09
CA VAL A 104 4.90 9.63 4.06
C VAL A 104 4.24 10.99 3.88
N ALA A 105 4.71 12.01 4.61
CA ALA A 105 4.19 13.37 4.47
C ALA A 105 4.37 13.91 3.05
N ALA A 106 5.55 13.75 2.44
CA ALA A 106 5.81 14.18 1.08
C ALA A 106 4.91 13.50 0.04
N ALA A 107 4.63 12.20 0.21
CA ALA A 107 3.69 11.48 -0.65
C ALA A 107 2.26 12.01 -0.51
N MET A 108 1.83 12.35 0.72
CA MET A 108 0.51 12.90 0.97
C MET A 108 0.37 14.36 0.53
N ASP A 109 1.43 15.16 0.62
CA ASP A 109 1.48 16.50 0.02
C ASP A 109 1.33 16.44 -1.49
N PHE A 110 2.02 15.51 -2.16
CA PHE A 110 1.85 15.29 -3.59
C PHE A 110 0.42 14.87 -3.95
N VAL A 111 -0.23 14.00 -3.15
CA VAL A 111 -1.65 13.65 -3.33
C VAL A 111 -2.53 14.89 -3.27
N ARG A 112 -2.34 15.73 -2.26
CA ARG A 112 -3.09 16.98 -2.08
C ARG A 112 -2.85 17.97 -3.23
N GLU A 113 -1.61 18.14 -3.68
CA GLU A 113 -1.23 19.09 -4.73
C GLU A 113 -1.75 18.68 -6.11
N ARG A 114 -1.88 17.38 -6.34
CA ARG A 114 -2.40 16.80 -7.58
C ARG A 114 -3.91 16.56 -7.54
N ASP A 115 -4.58 16.97 -6.46
CA ASP A 115 -6.02 16.78 -6.22
C ASP A 115 -6.45 15.32 -6.43
N LEU A 116 -5.63 14.39 -5.94
CA LEU A 116 -5.88 12.96 -6.09
C LEU A 116 -6.96 12.50 -5.10
N PRO A 117 -8.05 11.88 -5.58
CA PRO A 117 -9.25 11.69 -4.76
C PRO A 117 -9.10 10.55 -3.76
N HIS A 118 -9.83 10.69 -2.63
CA HIS A 118 -10.11 9.65 -1.64
C HIS A 118 -8.89 8.75 -1.34
N PRO A 119 -7.79 9.31 -0.80
CA PRO A 119 -6.56 8.55 -0.65
C PRO A 119 -6.69 7.47 0.43
N TRP A 120 -6.13 6.30 0.13
CA TRP A 120 -5.95 5.16 1.02
C TRP A 120 -4.47 4.83 1.12
N ILE A 121 -3.96 4.64 2.34
CA ILE A 121 -2.59 4.16 2.52
C ILE A 121 -2.59 2.65 2.49
N VAL A 122 -1.77 2.06 1.61
CA VAL A 122 -1.57 0.61 1.53
C VAL A 122 -0.13 0.29 1.91
N GLY A 123 0.06 -0.21 3.12
CA GLY A 123 1.37 -0.63 3.61
C GLY A 123 1.60 -2.11 3.39
N TRP A 124 2.85 -2.52 3.14
CA TRP A 124 3.24 -3.93 3.15
C TRP A 124 4.49 -4.15 4.00
N SER A 125 4.44 -5.12 4.92
CA SER A 125 5.52 -5.43 5.86
C SER A 125 5.94 -4.16 6.61
N PHE A 126 7.20 -3.72 6.51
CA PHE A 126 7.66 -2.43 7.03
C PHE A 126 6.72 -1.25 6.74
N GLY A 127 6.17 -1.15 5.52
CA GLY A 127 5.25 -0.07 5.16
C GLY A 127 3.93 -0.09 5.94
N THR A 128 3.49 -1.22 6.48
CA THR A 128 2.32 -1.27 7.39
C THR A 128 2.60 -0.53 8.70
N GLU A 129 3.85 -0.55 9.15
CA GLU A 129 4.25 0.08 10.40
C GLU A 129 4.29 1.61 10.23
N LEU A 130 4.72 2.08 9.05
CA LEU A 130 4.62 3.48 8.67
C LEU A 130 3.16 3.92 8.56
N ALA A 131 2.30 3.09 7.95
CA ALA A 131 0.86 3.37 7.84
C ALA A 131 0.21 3.51 9.22
N LEU A 132 0.49 2.59 10.14
CA LEU A 132 -0.04 2.62 11.52
C LEU A 132 0.41 3.87 12.27
N LYS A 133 1.68 4.25 12.14
CA LYS A 133 2.28 5.38 12.85
C LYS A 133 1.82 6.73 12.33
N TYR A 134 1.82 6.90 11.00
CA TYR A 134 1.74 8.22 10.37
C TYR A 134 0.48 8.41 9.53
N GLY A 135 -0.25 7.34 9.19
CA GLY A 135 -1.45 7.47 8.34
C GLY A 135 -2.53 8.35 8.96
N ARG A 136 -2.65 8.37 10.29
CA ARG A 136 -3.62 9.21 11.00
C ARG A 136 -3.28 10.71 11.02
N ASP A 137 -2.09 11.09 10.60
CA ASP A 137 -1.69 12.50 10.50
C ASP A 137 -2.16 13.15 9.19
N HIS A 138 -2.77 12.37 8.30
CA HIS A 138 -3.18 12.80 6.96
C HIS A 138 -4.67 12.59 6.72
N ASP A 139 -5.22 13.35 5.77
CA ASP A 139 -6.59 13.18 5.31
C ASP A 139 -6.66 12.00 4.35
N ILE A 140 -7.04 10.85 4.89
CA ILE A 140 -7.20 9.57 4.19
C ILE A 140 -8.57 8.99 4.54
N GLU A 141 -9.06 8.08 3.70
CA GLU A 141 -10.28 7.32 3.96
C GLU A 141 -10.02 6.10 4.86
N GLY A 142 -8.81 5.55 4.78
CA GLY A 142 -8.40 4.39 5.56
C GLY A 142 -7.01 3.87 5.22
N ALA A 143 -6.58 2.86 5.98
CA ALA A 143 -5.32 2.15 5.78
C ALA A 143 -5.55 0.64 5.59
N ILE A 144 -4.79 0.05 4.67
CA ILE A 144 -4.76 -1.37 4.38
C ILE A 144 -3.37 -1.89 4.68
N LEU A 145 -3.28 -2.86 5.60
CA LEU A 145 -2.03 -3.42 6.09
C LEU A 145 -1.84 -4.82 5.51
N LEU A 146 -0.82 -5.00 4.68
CA LEU A 146 -0.44 -6.30 4.13
C LEU A 146 0.70 -6.91 4.96
N SER A 147 0.46 -8.07 5.59
CA SER A 147 1.45 -8.76 6.43
C SER A 147 2.13 -7.88 7.49
N PRO A 148 1.39 -7.27 8.44
CA PRO A 148 1.96 -6.35 9.41
C PRO A 148 2.87 -7.06 10.43
N PRO A 149 4.19 -6.82 10.44
CA PRO A 149 5.11 -7.55 11.32
C PRO A 149 5.16 -6.98 12.75
N LEU A 150 4.72 -5.73 12.94
CA LEU A 150 4.65 -5.04 14.24
C LEU A 150 5.98 -5.06 15.04
N HIS A 151 7.12 -4.86 14.36
CA HIS A 151 8.45 -4.82 14.98
C HIS A 151 8.82 -3.43 15.53
N ARG A 152 8.25 -2.39 14.94
CA ARG A 152 8.48 -0.96 15.16
C ARG A 152 7.20 -0.25 15.57
N ALA A 153 6.07 -0.61 14.96
CA ALA A 153 4.76 -0.18 15.42
C ALA A 153 4.46 -0.86 16.76
N THR A 154 4.08 -0.05 17.74
CA THR A 154 3.81 -0.44 19.11
C THR A 154 2.30 -0.58 19.34
N ASP A 155 1.91 -1.12 20.49
CA ASP A 155 0.50 -1.20 20.86
C ASP A 155 -0.14 0.20 21.02
N VAL A 156 0.66 1.23 21.32
CA VAL A 156 0.20 2.63 21.32
C VAL A 156 -0.15 3.09 19.91
N ASP A 157 0.67 2.74 18.92
CA ASP A 157 0.42 3.11 17.52
C ASP A 157 -0.88 2.44 17.01
N ILE A 158 -1.14 1.19 17.40
CA ILE A 158 -2.38 0.47 17.07
C ILE A 158 -3.56 1.09 17.81
N ALA A 159 -3.50 1.20 19.13
CA ALA A 159 -4.61 1.71 19.96
C ALA A 159 -5.02 3.14 19.59
N ALA A 160 -4.13 3.91 18.96
CA ALA A 160 -4.46 5.25 18.51
C ALA A 160 -5.42 5.28 17.30
N TRP A 161 -5.72 4.13 16.69
CA TRP A 161 -6.79 3.97 15.69
C TRP A 161 -8.17 3.66 16.31
N ASP A 162 -8.27 3.44 17.62
CA ASP A 162 -9.55 3.22 18.32
C ASP A 162 -10.46 4.45 18.24
N GLY A 163 -11.70 4.25 17.80
CA GLY A 163 -12.70 5.29 17.60
C GLY A 163 -12.41 6.22 16.42
N ASP A 164 -11.44 5.90 15.57
CA ASP A 164 -11.11 6.71 14.41
C ASP A 164 -12.17 6.56 13.31
N ARG A 165 -12.48 7.65 12.60
CA ARG A 165 -13.42 7.62 11.45
C ARG A 165 -12.87 6.82 10.27
N ARG A 166 -11.54 6.68 10.19
CA ARG A 166 -10.81 6.03 9.10
C ARG A 166 -10.82 4.53 9.29
N ARG A 167 -11.02 3.80 8.19
CA ARG A 167 -11.05 2.35 8.24
C ARG A 167 -9.64 1.78 8.40
N LEU A 168 -9.47 0.83 9.31
CA LEU A 168 -8.25 0.04 9.44
C LEU A 168 -8.52 -1.41 9.02
N ILE A 169 -7.83 -1.87 7.99
CA ILE A 169 -8.02 -3.21 7.43
C ILE A 169 -6.67 -3.90 7.38
N ALA A 170 -6.55 -5.12 7.92
CA ALA A 170 -5.31 -5.87 7.93
C ALA A 170 -5.48 -7.25 7.27
N LEU A 171 -4.72 -7.52 6.23
CA LEU A 171 -4.60 -8.84 5.61
C LEU A 171 -3.49 -9.61 6.31
N ILE A 172 -3.88 -10.68 6.98
CA ILE A 172 -2.98 -11.51 7.80
C ILE A 172 -2.78 -12.86 7.11
N PRO A 173 -1.58 -13.17 6.60
CA PRO A 173 -1.33 -14.47 5.97
C PRO A 173 -1.36 -15.59 7.01
N GLU A 174 -1.99 -16.71 6.68
CA GLU A 174 -2.07 -17.90 7.55
C GLU A 174 -0.68 -18.40 7.99
N PHE A 175 0.27 -18.45 7.05
CA PHE A 175 1.63 -18.92 7.25
C PHE A 175 2.64 -17.77 7.28
N ASP A 176 2.26 -16.62 7.85
CA ASP A 176 3.22 -15.55 8.13
C ASP A 176 4.26 -15.98 9.16
N ASP A 177 5.49 -15.47 9.01
CA ASP A 177 6.61 -15.76 9.90
C ASP A 177 6.66 -14.80 11.11
N TYR A 178 5.94 -13.68 11.07
CA TYR A 178 5.97 -12.62 12.08
C TYR A 178 4.65 -12.46 12.82
N LEU A 179 3.53 -12.38 12.10
CA LEU A 179 2.20 -12.19 12.70
C LEU A 179 1.15 -13.06 12.01
N ARG A 180 0.68 -14.09 12.73
CA ARG A 180 -0.38 -15.01 12.29
C ARG A 180 -1.76 -14.59 12.81
N PRO A 181 -2.87 -15.12 12.24
CA PRO A 181 -4.22 -14.66 12.55
C PRO A 181 -4.58 -14.58 14.03
N ASP A 182 -4.31 -15.62 14.82
CA ASP A 182 -4.64 -15.61 16.26
C ASP A 182 -3.89 -14.52 17.03
N ALA A 183 -2.58 -14.38 16.76
CA ALA A 183 -1.77 -13.33 17.35
C ALA A 183 -2.19 -11.93 16.86
N ALA A 184 -2.60 -11.79 15.60
CA ALA A 184 -3.13 -10.54 15.08
C ALA A 184 -4.43 -10.13 15.80
N ALA A 185 -5.33 -11.09 16.06
CA ALA A 185 -6.55 -10.82 16.82
C ALA A 185 -6.25 -10.28 18.22
N GLU A 186 -5.22 -10.81 18.91
CA GLU A 186 -4.77 -10.28 20.20
C GLU A 186 -4.15 -8.88 20.08
N ARG A 187 -3.27 -8.66 19.09
CA ARG A 187 -2.55 -7.38 18.92
C ARG A 187 -3.46 -6.23 18.50
N PHE A 188 -4.51 -6.49 17.71
CA PHE A 188 -5.47 -5.50 17.26
C PHE A 188 -6.72 -5.41 18.16
N ALA A 189 -6.77 -6.11 19.29
CA ALA A 189 -7.93 -6.11 20.19
C ALA A 189 -8.26 -4.73 20.79
N SER A 190 -7.30 -3.79 20.78
CA SER A 190 -7.52 -2.40 21.18
C SER A 190 -8.31 -1.57 20.17
N VAL A 191 -8.51 -2.08 18.94
CA VAL A 191 -9.27 -1.42 17.87
C VAL A 191 -10.34 -2.38 17.37
N PRO A 192 -11.47 -2.54 18.10
CA PRO A 192 -12.48 -3.56 17.80
C PRO A 192 -13.15 -3.42 16.42
N GLU A 193 -13.09 -2.23 15.82
CA GLU A 193 -13.58 -1.92 14.48
C GLU A 193 -12.57 -2.26 13.36
N ALA A 194 -11.32 -2.60 13.70
CA ALA A 194 -10.34 -3.04 12.73
C ALA A 194 -10.79 -4.33 12.05
N VAL A 195 -10.74 -4.36 10.72
CA VAL A 195 -11.13 -5.53 9.94
C VAL A 195 -9.90 -6.40 9.72
N LEU A 196 -9.84 -7.54 10.41
CA LEU A 196 -8.77 -8.52 10.25
C LEU A 196 -9.20 -9.61 9.26
N ILE A 197 -8.47 -9.76 8.17
CA ILE A 197 -8.76 -10.71 7.10
C ILE A 197 -7.66 -11.78 7.12
N PRO A 198 -7.89 -12.95 7.74
CA PRO A 198 -7.00 -14.08 7.58
C PRO A 198 -7.03 -14.56 6.12
N VAL A 199 -5.86 -14.82 5.55
CA VAL A 199 -5.73 -15.29 4.16
C VAL A 199 -5.13 -16.69 4.14
N GLU A 200 -5.98 -17.66 3.80
CA GLU A 200 -5.62 -19.07 3.65
C GLU A 200 -4.49 -19.28 2.62
N GLY A 201 -3.51 -20.11 2.96
CA GLY A 201 -2.34 -20.37 2.14
C GLY A 201 -1.40 -19.16 1.99
N GLY A 202 -1.75 -18.02 2.57
CA GLY A 202 -0.98 -16.79 2.52
C GLY A 202 0.35 -16.96 3.23
N LYS A 203 1.40 -16.36 2.67
CA LYS A 203 2.71 -16.19 3.29
C LYS A 203 3.07 -14.73 3.30
N HIS A 204 4.07 -14.34 4.10
CA HIS A 204 4.50 -12.95 4.26
C HIS A 204 4.63 -12.17 2.96
N LEU A 205 5.17 -12.84 1.94
CA LEU A 205 5.47 -12.23 0.66
C LEU A 205 4.33 -12.29 -0.37
N TRP A 206 3.19 -12.93 -0.13
CA TRP A 206 2.09 -13.01 -1.12
C TRP A 206 2.50 -13.51 -2.51
N VAL A 207 3.40 -14.51 -2.56
CA VAL A 207 3.94 -15.02 -3.82
C VAL A 207 2.90 -15.88 -4.54
N GLY A 208 2.82 -15.70 -5.86
CA GLY A 208 1.90 -16.44 -6.73
C GLY A 208 0.69 -15.61 -7.15
N GLU A 209 0.10 -15.97 -8.31
CA GLU A 209 -1.01 -15.23 -8.89
C GLU A 209 -2.29 -15.35 -8.05
N GLN A 210 -2.53 -16.50 -7.40
CA GLN A 210 -3.67 -16.66 -6.48
C GLN A 210 -3.59 -15.69 -5.31
N GLN A 211 -2.44 -15.61 -4.65
CA GLN A 211 -2.20 -14.68 -3.54
C GLN A 211 -2.27 -13.22 -4.01
N THR A 212 -1.73 -12.92 -5.19
CA THR A 212 -1.89 -11.59 -5.81
C THR A 212 -3.36 -11.24 -6.02
N ARG A 213 -4.15 -12.12 -6.66
CA ARG A 213 -5.56 -11.88 -6.94
C ARG A 213 -6.35 -11.68 -5.65
N ARG A 214 -6.07 -12.48 -4.62
CA ARG A 214 -6.68 -12.33 -3.30
C ARG A 214 -6.39 -10.94 -2.72
N VAL A 215 -5.12 -10.54 -2.65
CA VAL A 215 -4.73 -9.23 -2.10
C VAL A 215 -5.34 -8.07 -2.90
N LEU A 216 -5.28 -8.10 -4.23
CA LEU A 216 -5.86 -7.04 -5.05
C LEU A 216 -7.40 -6.98 -4.91
N THR A 217 -8.07 -8.13 -4.78
CA THR A 217 -9.51 -8.19 -4.53
C THR A 217 -9.88 -7.52 -3.21
N GLU A 218 -9.15 -7.79 -2.12
CA GLU A 218 -9.43 -7.17 -0.82
C GLU A 218 -9.13 -5.67 -0.82
N ILE A 219 -8.07 -5.23 -1.52
CA ILE A 219 -7.81 -3.80 -1.73
C ILE A 219 -9.00 -3.14 -2.43
N VAL A 220 -9.50 -3.75 -3.50
CA VAL A 220 -10.65 -3.19 -4.24
C VAL A 220 -11.95 -3.28 -3.44
N ALA A 221 -12.16 -4.34 -2.65
CA ALA A 221 -13.32 -4.46 -1.76
C ALA A 221 -13.38 -3.32 -0.74
N ALA A 222 -12.22 -2.86 -0.27
CA ALA A 222 -12.12 -1.74 0.66
C ALA A 222 -12.37 -0.38 -0.03
N VAL A 223 -11.81 -0.20 -1.23
CA VAL A 223 -11.62 1.11 -1.86
C VAL A 223 -12.66 1.42 -2.95
N ASN A 224 -12.99 0.45 -3.79
CA ASN A 224 -14.00 0.57 -4.84
C ASN A 224 -14.74 -0.77 -5.03
N PRO A 225 -15.62 -1.17 -4.10
CA PRO A 225 -16.30 -2.46 -4.16
C PRO A 225 -17.21 -2.63 -5.39
N ALA A 226 -17.63 -1.53 -6.03
CA ALA A 226 -18.44 -1.57 -7.26
C ALA A 226 -17.67 -2.14 -8.46
N ALA A 227 -16.34 -2.16 -8.43
CA ALA A 227 -15.48 -2.77 -9.45
C ALA A 227 -15.29 -4.28 -9.27
N LEU A 228 -15.90 -4.89 -8.24
CA LEU A 228 -15.83 -6.34 -8.03
C LEU A 228 -16.95 -7.09 -8.76
N PRO A 229 -16.70 -8.33 -9.23
CA PRO A 229 -15.42 -9.04 -9.18
C PRO A 229 -14.41 -8.48 -10.20
N LEU A 230 -13.12 -8.47 -9.86
CA LEU A 230 -12.06 -8.08 -10.80
C LEU A 230 -12.01 -9.06 -11.99
N PRO A 231 -12.03 -8.56 -13.24
CA PRO A 231 -11.89 -9.41 -14.42
C PRO A 231 -10.61 -10.26 -14.39
N THR A 232 -10.71 -11.49 -14.87
CA THR A 232 -9.55 -12.39 -15.06
C THR A 232 -9.04 -12.39 -16.49
N GLU A 233 -9.76 -11.75 -17.40
CA GLU A 233 -9.44 -11.63 -18.82
C GLU A 233 -9.57 -10.17 -19.25
N TRP A 234 -8.75 -9.77 -20.22
CA TRP A 234 -8.77 -8.45 -20.84
C TRP A 234 -9.02 -8.60 -22.34
N ASP A 235 -10.08 -7.96 -22.83
CA ASP A 235 -10.39 -7.87 -24.26
C ASP A 235 -9.68 -6.64 -24.84
N GLU A 236 -8.98 -6.82 -25.96
CA GLU A 236 -8.27 -5.73 -26.67
C GLU A 236 -9.24 -4.77 -27.37
#